data_AF-A0A6G9ATE6-F1
#
_entry.id   AF-A0A6G9ATE6-F1
#
_cell.length_a   1.000
_cell.length_b   1.000
_cell.length_c   1.000
_cell.angle_alpha   90.00
_cell.angle_beta   90.00
_cell.angle_gamma   90.00
#
_symmetry.space_group_name_H-M   'P 1'
#
loop_
_entity.id
_entity.type
_entity.pdbx_description
1 polymer ?
#
loop_
_entity_poly.entity_id
_entity_poly.type
_entity_poly.pdbx_seq_one_letter_code
_entity_poly.pdbx_strand_id
1 'polypeptide(L)'
;MKSNQLRSLATVGLLWLGLSAGCSPPDPCKDGECCMPNTPNLFVKRLDGIRVDYINVGFVLKEPIKIMGRRDSLIDAAFTCQVQEDLIAGMHLKSNTMIDKDGKNRPIDSTRAYPYRLWGTFYETPGIHLLVYDAYAIRVEKIENVY
;
A
#
# COMPACT_ATOMS: atom_id res chain seq x y z
N MET A 1 12.71 24.24 -55.54
CA MET A 1 11.46 24.50 -54.79
C MET A 1 11.12 23.26 -53.96
N LYS A 2 11.40 23.33 -52.65
CA LYS A 2 11.11 22.30 -51.64
C LYS A 2 10.00 22.86 -50.75
N SER A 3 8.77 22.38 -50.88
CA SER A 3 7.70 22.56 -49.90
C SER A 3 6.53 21.74 -50.39
N ASN A 4 6.14 20.69 -49.67
CA ASN A 4 4.77 20.13 -49.62
C ASN A 4 4.66 18.79 -48.88
N GLN A 5 5.77 18.15 -48.45
CA GLN A 5 5.67 16.87 -47.72
C GLN A 5 5.62 16.95 -46.19
N LEU A 6 5.71 18.15 -45.59
CA LEU A 6 5.77 18.30 -44.12
C LEU A 6 4.41 18.47 -43.43
N ARG A 7 3.30 18.57 -44.18
CA ARG A 7 1.98 18.84 -43.58
C ARG A 7 1.14 17.59 -43.26
N SER A 8 1.50 16.42 -43.74
CA SER A 8 0.68 15.20 -43.56
C SER A 8 1.06 14.34 -42.35
N LEU A 9 2.22 14.56 -41.73
CA LEU A 9 2.71 13.75 -40.60
C LEU A 9 2.35 14.36 -39.23
N ALA A 10 2.00 15.64 -39.16
CA ALA A 10 1.62 16.30 -37.91
C ALA A 10 0.19 15.95 -37.46
N THR A 11 -0.67 15.47 -38.36
CA THR A 11 -2.09 15.23 -38.07
C THR A 11 -2.36 13.85 -37.45
N VAL A 12 -1.42 12.91 -37.53
CA VAL A 12 -1.58 11.57 -36.94
C VAL A 12 -1.05 11.50 -35.50
N GLY A 13 -0.12 12.37 -35.12
CA GLY A 13 0.43 12.43 -33.76
C GLY A 13 -0.51 13.04 -32.71
N LEU A 14 -1.47 13.87 -33.13
CA LEU A 14 -2.39 14.57 -32.22
C LEU A 14 -3.64 13.76 -31.84
N LEU A 15 -3.96 12.68 -32.56
CA LEU A 15 -5.10 11.81 -32.23
C LEU A 15 -4.77 10.74 -31.18
N TRP A 16 -3.49 10.51 -30.88
CA TRP A 16 -3.07 9.51 -29.87
C TRP A 16 -2.83 10.08 -28.47
N LEU A 17 -2.81 11.41 -28.31
CA LEU A 17 -2.72 12.06 -26.99
C LEU A 17 -4.08 12.20 -26.29
N GLY A 18 -5.19 11.86 -26.96
CA GLY A 18 -6.55 12.06 -26.44
C GLY A 18 -7.24 10.82 -25.84
N LEU A 19 -6.64 9.63 -25.90
CA LEU A 19 -7.29 8.36 -25.50
C LEU A 19 -6.72 7.73 -24.22
N SER A 20 -5.70 8.34 -23.61
CA SER A 20 -5.18 7.92 -22.30
C SER A 20 -5.74 8.74 -21.13
N ALA A 21 -6.80 9.52 -21.36
CA ALA A 21 -7.77 9.83 -20.31
C ALA A 21 -8.63 8.58 -20.06
N GLY A 22 -7.96 7.44 -19.81
CA GLY A 22 -8.59 6.33 -19.14
C GLY A 22 -9.00 6.91 -17.80
N CYS A 23 -10.31 7.10 -17.62
CA CYS A 23 -10.86 7.16 -16.28
C CYS A 23 -10.41 5.87 -15.62
N SER A 24 -9.28 5.91 -14.90
CA SER A 24 -9.03 4.94 -13.85
C SER A 24 -10.34 4.89 -13.08
N PRO A 25 -10.98 3.72 -12.94
CA PRO A 25 -12.18 3.62 -12.14
C PRO A 25 -11.91 4.38 -10.84
N PRO A 26 -12.84 5.27 -10.42
CA PRO A 26 -12.61 6.11 -9.24
C PRO A 26 -12.08 5.21 -8.14
N ASP A 27 -10.99 5.63 -7.49
CA ASP A 27 -10.39 4.86 -6.41
C ASP A 27 -11.54 4.43 -5.49
N PRO A 28 -11.82 3.12 -5.34
CA PRO A 28 -12.95 2.65 -4.55
C PRO A 28 -12.85 3.08 -3.07
N CYS A 29 -11.71 3.68 -2.70
CA CYS A 29 -11.39 4.19 -1.39
C CYS A 29 -10.94 5.66 -1.46
N LYS A 30 -11.86 6.56 -1.78
CA LYS A 30 -11.59 8.00 -1.71
C LYS A 30 -11.12 8.36 -0.29
N ASP A 31 -9.94 8.96 -0.20
CA ASP A 31 -9.32 9.44 1.05
C ASP A 31 -9.19 8.38 2.17
N GLY A 32 -9.18 7.08 1.83
CA GLY A 32 -9.03 6.02 2.82
C GLY A 32 -10.31 5.66 3.60
N GLU A 33 -11.47 6.27 3.29
CA GLU A 33 -12.74 6.00 4.01
C GLU A 33 -13.13 4.52 4.04
N CYS A 34 -12.76 3.76 3.01
CA CYS A 34 -13.00 2.33 2.95
C CYS A 34 -12.18 1.51 3.98
N CYS A 35 -11.09 2.07 4.48
CA CYS A 35 -10.23 1.41 5.45
C CYS A 35 -10.89 1.39 6.82
N MET A 36 -11.61 2.47 7.14
CA MET A 36 -12.37 2.58 8.37
C MET A 36 -13.51 3.58 8.22
N PRO A 37 -14.75 3.11 8.00
CA PRO A 37 -15.91 3.97 7.86
C PRO A 37 -16.10 4.86 9.09
N ASN A 38 -16.54 6.10 8.87
CA ASN A 38 -16.80 7.10 9.91
C ASN A 38 -15.57 7.56 10.73
N THR A 39 -14.36 7.17 10.32
CA THR A 39 -13.12 7.71 10.89
C THR A 39 -12.41 8.55 9.83
N PRO A 40 -11.86 9.73 10.16
CA PRO A 40 -11.00 10.45 9.24
C PRO A 40 -9.79 9.55 8.91
N ASN A 41 -9.59 9.23 7.65
CA ASN A 41 -8.37 8.58 7.19
C ASN A 41 -7.55 9.65 6.47
N LEU A 42 -6.26 9.75 6.78
CA LEU A 42 -5.37 10.75 6.19
C LEU A 42 -4.36 10.04 5.30
N PHE A 43 -4.29 10.45 4.04
CA PHE A 43 -3.24 9.97 3.14
C PHE A 43 -1.86 10.31 3.71
N VAL A 44 -1.00 9.30 3.81
CA VAL A 44 0.41 9.50 4.21
C VAL A 44 1.32 9.39 2.99
N LYS A 45 1.29 8.25 2.30
CA LYS A 45 2.12 8.00 1.11
C LYS A 45 1.64 6.82 0.29
N ARG A 46 2.13 6.76 -0.94
CA ARG A 46 2.09 5.57 -1.79
C ARG A 46 3.25 4.63 -1.45
N LEU A 47 2.97 3.34 -1.49
CA LEU A 47 3.91 2.26 -1.28
C LEU A 47 4.20 1.60 -2.62
N ASP A 48 5.48 1.52 -2.97
CA ASP A 48 5.93 0.94 -4.24
C ASP A 48 6.90 -0.21 -3.94
N GLY A 49 6.36 -1.44 -3.99
CA GLY A 49 7.14 -2.67 -3.84
C GLY A 49 7.91 -2.79 -2.53
N ILE A 50 7.38 -2.25 -1.43
CA ILE A 50 8.05 -2.30 -0.12
C ILE A 50 8.08 -3.72 0.43
N ARG A 51 9.11 -4.06 1.22
CA ARG A 51 9.22 -5.38 1.84
C ARG A 51 8.36 -5.45 3.09
N VAL A 52 7.49 -6.46 3.17
CA VAL A 52 6.58 -6.66 4.29
C VAL A 52 6.49 -8.12 4.73
N ASP A 53 6.13 -8.31 5.98
CA ASP A 53 5.64 -9.57 6.52
C ASP A 53 4.14 -9.45 6.83
N TYR A 54 3.39 -10.53 6.60
CA TYR A 54 1.97 -10.57 6.89
C TYR A 54 1.74 -11.12 8.29
N ILE A 55 0.97 -10.41 9.12
CA ILE A 55 0.72 -10.78 10.52
C ILE A 55 -0.77 -11.03 10.78
N ASN A 56 -1.44 -11.72 9.85
CA ASN A 56 -2.87 -12.09 9.87
C ASN A 56 -3.87 -10.94 9.72
N VAL A 57 -3.64 -9.80 10.37
CA VAL A 57 -4.57 -8.64 10.35
C VAL A 57 -3.95 -7.43 9.65
N GLY A 58 -2.75 -7.57 9.13
CA GLY A 58 -1.97 -6.46 8.64
C GLY A 58 -0.57 -6.86 8.22
N PHE A 59 0.28 -5.86 8.10
CA PHE A 59 1.64 -5.98 7.63
C PHE A 59 2.61 -5.32 8.59
N VAL A 60 3.76 -5.97 8.78
CA VAL A 60 4.95 -5.36 9.37
C VAL A 60 5.89 -4.98 8.24
N LEU A 61 6.31 -3.72 8.23
CA LEU A 61 7.17 -3.13 7.22
C LEU A 61 8.63 -3.35 7.61
N LYS A 62 9.45 -3.76 6.64
CA LYS A 62 10.90 -3.86 6.85
C LYS A 62 11.54 -2.49 7.07
N GLU A 63 11.11 -1.52 6.28
CA GLU A 63 11.55 -0.13 6.37
C GLU A 63 10.44 0.72 7.02
N PRO A 64 10.61 1.18 8.28
CA PRO A 64 9.61 2.00 8.93
C PRO A 64 9.35 3.31 8.19
N ILE A 65 8.09 3.76 8.19
CA ILE A 65 7.67 5.01 7.58
C ILE A 65 7.80 6.12 8.62
N LYS A 66 8.53 7.18 8.25
CA LYS A 66 8.62 8.41 9.04
C LYS A 66 7.42 9.31 8.72
N ILE A 67 6.66 9.68 9.75
CA ILE A 67 5.53 10.60 9.60
C ILE A 67 6.03 12.04 9.70
N MET A 68 5.80 12.84 8.66
CA MET A 68 6.20 14.24 8.66
C MET A 68 5.39 15.03 9.68
N GLY A 69 6.04 15.89 10.47
CA GLY A 69 5.38 16.72 11.48
C GLY A 69 5.26 16.09 12.87
N ARG A 70 5.55 14.79 13.02
CA ARG A 70 5.69 14.12 14.33
C ARG A 70 7.16 13.82 14.57
N ARG A 71 7.78 14.51 15.54
CA ARG A 71 9.18 14.20 15.92
C ARG A 71 9.21 12.76 16.43
N ASP A 72 10.02 11.93 15.78
CA ASP A 72 10.41 10.60 16.22
C ASP A 72 9.36 9.47 16.11
N SER A 73 8.26 9.68 15.38
CA SER A 73 7.31 8.59 15.08
C SER A 73 7.74 7.82 13.83
N LEU A 74 8.37 6.67 14.04
CA LEU A 74 8.59 5.64 13.02
C LEU A 74 7.50 4.58 13.13
N ILE A 75 6.83 4.31 12.01
CA ILE A 75 5.74 3.34 11.95
C ILE A 75 6.19 2.15 11.12
N ASP A 76 6.18 0.98 11.74
CA ASP A 76 6.63 -0.27 11.14
C ASP A 76 5.51 -1.31 11.02
N ALA A 77 4.27 -0.96 11.36
CA ALA A 77 3.12 -1.83 11.21
C ALA A 77 1.87 -1.07 10.78
N ALA A 78 1.02 -1.75 10.02
CA ALA A 78 -0.30 -1.24 9.64
C ALA A 78 -1.28 -2.38 9.39
N PHE A 79 -2.55 -2.15 9.69
CA PHE A 79 -3.62 -3.10 9.43
C PHE A 79 -4.09 -3.02 7.97
N THR A 80 -4.67 -4.09 7.45
CA THR A 80 -5.32 -4.07 6.13
C THR A 80 -6.64 -3.31 6.19
N CYS A 81 -6.95 -2.49 5.18
CA CYS A 81 -8.27 -1.87 5.06
C CYS A 81 -9.37 -2.94 5.09
N GLN A 82 -10.39 -2.73 5.94
CA GLN A 82 -11.40 -3.76 6.25
C GLN A 82 -12.10 -4.31 5.00
N VAL A 83 -12.40 -3.45 4.02
CA VAL A 83 -13.04 -3.85 2.76
C VAL A 83 -12.19 -4.83 1.91
N GLN A 84 -10.93 -5.06 2.28
CA GLN A 84 -10.03 -5.97 1.57
C GLN A 84 -9.72 -7.24 2.36
N GLU A 85 -10.32 -7.45 3.54
CA GLU A 85 -10.06 -8.64 4.36
C GLU A 85 -10.31 -9.94 3.59
N ASP A 86 -11.46 -10.06 2.90
CA ASP A 86 -11.78 -11.24 2.09
C ASP A 86 -10.79 -11.46 0.94
N LEU A 87 -10.39 -10.37 0.28
CA LEU A 87 -9.41 -10.42 -0.82
C LEU A 87 -8.06 -10.92 -0.30
N ILE A 88 -7.59 -10.37 0.83
CA ILE A 88 -6.30 -10.75 1.44
C ILE A 88 -6.36 -12.18 1.99
N ALA A 89 -7.48 -12.59 2.59
CA ALA A 89 -7.69 -13.96 3.04
C ALA A 89 -7.59 -14.95 1.87
N GLY A 90 -8.16 -14.60 0.71
CA GLY A 90 -8.06 -15.39 -0.51
C GLY A 90 -6.66 -15.48 -1.13
N MET A 91 -5.73 -14.59 -0.76
CA MET A 91 -4.33 -14.67 -1.21
C MET A 91 -3.51 -15.74 -0.48
N HIS A 92 -4.05 -16.34 0.60
CA HIS A 92 -3.36 -17.37 1.39
C HIS A 92 -1.95 -16.98 1.84
N LEU A 93 -1.76 -15.70 2.20
CA LEU A 93 -0.48 -15.21 2.72
C LEU A 93 -0.13 -15.94 4.02
N LYS A 94 1.12 -16.36 4.11
CA LYS A 94 1.68 -17.00 5.31
C LYS A 94 2.46 -15.97 6.11
N SER A 95 2.17 -15.88 7.39
CA SER A 95 3.03 -15.18 8.33
C SER A 95 4.36 -15.90 8.46
N ASN A 96 5.46 -15.16 8.42
CA ASN A 96 6.78 -15.66 8.82
C ASN A 96 7.13 -15.24 10.25
N THR A 97 6.13 -14.86 11.06
CA THR A 97 6.30 -14.56 12.49
C THR A 97 5.51 -15.52 13.36
N MET A 98 6.07 -15.83 14.53
CA MET A 98 5.43 -16.56 15.61
C MET A 98 5.60 -15.81 16.92
N ILE A 99 4.66 -16.00 17.84
CA ILE A 99 4.83 -15.57 19.23
C ILE A 99 5.54 -16.71 19.97
N ASP A 100 6.72 -16.44 20.51
CA ASP A 100 7.45 -17.41 21.33
C ASP A 100 6.79 -17.60 22.71
N LYS A 101 7.26 -18.58 23.47
CA LYS A 101 6.75 -18.88 24.82
C LYS A 101 6.89 -17.71 25.81
N ASP A 102 7.72 -16.72 25.50
CA ASP A 102 7.97 -15.53 26.32
C ASP A 102 7.11 -14.33 25.82
N GLY A 103 6.19 -14.57 24.89
CA GLY A 103 5.28 -13.55 24.34
C GLY A 103 5.93 -12.63 23.30
N LYS A 104 7.13 -12.94 22.80
CA LYS A 104 7.84 -12.11 21.83
C LYS A 104 7.55 -12.55 20.40
N ASN A 105 7.34 -11.58 19.51
CA ASN A 105 7.33 -11.83 18.08
C ASN A 105 8.72 -12.23 17.59
N ARG A 106 8.82 -13.42 16.97
CA ARG A 106 10.05 -13.98 16.41
C ARG A 106 9.82 -14.39 14.96
N PRO A 107 10.80 -14.24 14.07
CA PRO A 107 10.71 -14.83 12.75
C PRO A 107 10.77 -16.37 12.86
N ILE A 108 9.89 -17.06 12.13
CA ILE A 108 9.92 -18.53 12.01
C ILE A 108 11.16 -18.94 11.23
N ASP A 109 11.41 -18.28 10.10
CA ASP A 109 12.64 -18.42 9.30
C ASP A 109 13.26 -17.03 9.08
N SER A 110 14.36 -16.76 9.79
CA SER A 110 15.09 -15.49 9.66
C SER A 110 15.67 -15.25 8.26
N THR A 111 15.91 -16.30 7.46
CA THR A 111 16.40 -16.17 6.08
C THR A 111 15.31 -15.70 5.11
N ARG A 112 14.05 -15.81 5.52
CA ARG A 112 12.86 -15.45 4.74
C ARG A 112 12.08 -14.28 5.34
N ALA A 113 12.73 -13.44 6.15
CA ALA A 113 12.09 -12.27 6.73
C ALA A 113 11.49 -11.34 5.66
N TYR A 114 10.30 -10.83 5.94
CA TYR A 114 9.54 -9.97 5.03
C TYR A 114 9.34 -10.57 3.63
N PRO A 115 8.66 -11.72 3.49
CA PRO A 115 8.64 -12.50 2.25
C PRO A 115 7.79 -11.92 1.12
N TYR A 116 7.17 -10.76 1.33
CA TYR A 116 6.32 -10.15 0.32
C TYR A 116 6.83 -8.77 -0.11
N ARG A 117 6.55 -8.40 -1.37
CA ARG A 117 6.53 -7.02 -1.84
C ARG A 117 5.10 -6.54 -1.93
N LEU A 118 4.85 -5.34 -1.43
CA LEU A 118 3.52 -4.74 -1.38
C LEU A 118 3.49 -3.39 -2.10
N TRP A 119 2.46 -3.20 -2.92
CA TRP A 119 2.07 -1.92 -3.49
C TRP A 119 0.71 -1.51 -2.93
N GLY A 120 0.56 -0.21 -2.66
CA GLY A 120 -0.68 0.30 -2.09
C GLY A 120 -0.62 1.74 -1.63
N THR A 121 -1.63 2.14 -0.86
CA THR A 121 -1.67 3.42 -0.16
C THR A 121 -1.60 3.21 1.34
N PHE A 122 -0.75 4.00 2.00
CA PHE A 122 -0.63 4.07 3.45
C PHE A 122 -1.46 5.24 3.96
N TYR A 123 -2.36 4.96 4.90
CA TYR A 123 -3.22 5.93 5.57
C TYR A 123 -2.95 5.95 7.06
N GLU A 124 -2.99 7.14 7.65
CA GLU A 124 -3.09 7.33 9.08
C GLU A 124 -4.56 7.33 9.46
N THR A 125 -4.92 6.73 10.60
CA THR A 125 -6.30 6.70 11.08
C THR A 125 -6.40 7.37 12.47
N PRO A 126 -6.37 8.72 12.53
CA PRO A 126 -6.37 9.46 13.78
C PRO A 126 -7.55 9.09 14.67
N GLY A 127 -7.28 8.90 15.96
CA GLY A 127 -8.30 8.59 16.96
C GLY A 127 -8.59 7.10 17.14
N ILE A 128 -7.98 6.23 16.34
CA ILE A 128 -7.87 4.81 16.68
C ILE A 128 -6.48 4.60 17.25
N HIS A 129 -6.44 4.41 18.56
CA HIS A 129 -5.22 4.09 19.27
C HIS A 129 -5.13 2.58 19.43
N LEU A 130 -4.27 1.94 18.64
CA LEU A 130 -3.85 0.58 18.91
C LEU A 130 -2.65 0.66 19.86
N LEU A 131 -2.88 0.26 21.11
CA LEU A 131 -1.92 0.37 22.20
C LEU A 131 -1.55 1.83 22.53
N VAL A 132 -0.45 2.34 21.96
CA VAL A 132 0.21 3.61 22.35
C VAL A 132 0.39 4.58 21.19
N TYR A 133 0.02 4.17 19.97
CA TYR A 133 0.19 4.98 18.75
C TYR A 133 -1.12 5.03 17.97
N ASP A 134 -1.28 6.08 17.15
CA ASP A 134 -2.32 6.07 16.12
C ASP A 134 -2.15 4.85 15.24
N ALA A 135 -3.27 4.26 14.85
CA ALA A 135 -3.28 3.14 13.94
C ALA A 135 -3.05 3.63 12.50
N TYR A 136 -2.53 2.73 11.68
CA TYR A 136 -2.26 2.99 10.27
C TYR A 136 -2.86 1.88 9.45
N ALA A 137 -3.48 2.24 8.33
CA ALA A 137 -4.11 1.32 7.41
C ALA A 137 -3.33 1.25 6.09
N ILE A 138 -3.31 0.06 5.48
CA ILE A 138 -2.84 -0.14 4.12
C ILE A 138 -4.00 -0.57 3.25
N ARG A 139 -4.27 0.24 2.21
CA ARG A 139 -5.05 -0.22 1.06
C ARG A 139 -4.10 -0.92 0.11
N VAL A 140 -4.24 -2.23 0.01
CA VAL A 140 -3.42 -3.10 -0.82
C VAL A 140 -3.90 -3.02 -2.26
N GLU A 141 -2.96 -2.84 -3.19
CA GLU A 141 -3.24 -2.93 -4.62
C GLU A 141 -2.65 -4.19 -5.24
N LYS A 142 -1.46 -4.56 -4.77
CA LYS A 142 -0.74 -5.72 -5.29
C LYS A 142 0.18 -6.27 -4.21
N ILE A 143 0.31 -7.59 -4.17
CA ILE A 143 1.27 -8.30 -3.35
C ILE A 143 1.97 -9.34 -4.23
N GLU A 144 3.29 -9.47 -4.06
CA GLU A 144 4.09 -10.52 -4.70
C GLU A 144 4.94 -11.24 -3.68
N ASN A 145 5.07 -12.56 -3.82
CA ASN A 145 6.07 -13.33 -3.10
C ASN A 145 7.44 -13.09 -3.74
N VAL A 146 8.46 -12.88 -2.90
CA VAL A 146 9.84 -12.63 -3.32
C VAL A 146 10.73 -13.89 -3.28
N TYR A 147 10.15 -15.03 -2.91
CA TYR A 147 10.79 -16.34 -2.81
C TYR A 147 10.09 -17.38 -3.69
#